data_AF-A0A485JD41-F1
#
_entry.id   AF-A0A485JD41-F1
#
_cell.length_a   1.000
_cell.length_b   1.000
_cell.length_c   1.000
_cell.angle_alpha   90.00
_cell.angle_beta   90.00
_cell.angle_gamma   90.00
#
_symmetry.space_group_name_H-M   'P 1'
#
loop_
_entity.id
_entity.type
_entity.pdbx_description
1 polymer ?
#
loop_
_entity_poly.entity_id
_entity_poly.type
_entity_poly.pdbx_seq_one_letter_code
_entity_poly.pdbx_strand_id
1 'polypeptide(L)'
;MYVVSTKQMLNNAQRGGYAVPAFNIHNLETMQVVVETAASMHAPVIIAGTPGTFTHAGTENLLALVSAMAKQYHHPLAIHLDHHTKFDDIAQKVRSGVRSVMIDASHLPYAQNISRVKEVVDFCHRFDVSVEAELGQLGGQEDDVQVNEADAFIPTPLRRVNLPRQPELIPWRSPSARLMVCMPAHRCLIFLDWRTFASG
;
A
#
# COMPACT_ATOMS: atom_id res chain seq x y z
N MET A 1 12.45 8.32 -14.94
CA MET A 1 12.15 8.36 -13.48
C MET A 1 12.22 6.92 -12.98
N TYR A 2 12.97 6.62 -11.92
CA TYR A 2 13.23 5.23 -11.49
C TYR A 2 12.27 4.75 -10.38
N VAL A 3 11.53 5.67 -9.76
CA VAL A 3 10.42 5.34 -8.85
C VAL A 3 9.18 5.06 -9.69
N VAL A 4 8.61 3.87 -9.54
CA VAL A 4 7.44 3.41 -10.30
C VAL A 4 6.21 3.31 -9.41
N SER A 5 5.03 3.41 -10.04
CA SER A 5 3.75 3.12 -9.38
C SER A 5 3.60 1.62 -9.13
N THR A 6 2.90 1.24 -8.05
CA THR A 6 2.63 -0.17 -7.73
C THR A 6 1.62 -0.82 -8.68
N LYS A 7 0.88 -0.03 -9.46
CA LYS A 7 -0.14 -0.49 -10.42
C LYS A 7 0.34 -1.64 -11.31
N GLN A 8 1.48 -1.49 -11.99
CA GLN A 8 1.92 -2.50 -12.96
C GLN A 8 2.45 -3.76 -12.26
N MET A 9 3.22 -3.62 -11.18
CA MET A 9 3.76 -4.76 -10.45
C MET A 9 2.65 -5.60 -9.79
N LEU A 10 1.63 -4.96 -9.20
CA LEU A 10 0.50 -5.66 -8.59
C LEU A 10 -0.38 -6.34 -9.65
N ASN A 11 -0.57 -5.70 -10.82
CA ASN A 11 -1.24 -6.33 -11.95
C ASN A 11 -0.49 -7.55 -12.49
N ASN A 12 0.85 -7.51 -12.54
CA ASN A 12 1.69 -8.64 -12.91
C ASN A 12 1.58 -9.77 -11.88
N ALA A 13 1.67 -9.44 -10.60
CA ALA A 13 1.56 -10.36 -9.47
C ALA A 13 0.22 -11.11 -9.48
N GLN A 14 -0.88 -10.38 -9.68
CA GLN A 14 -2.21 -10.96 -9.84
C GLN A 14 -2.31 -11.92 -11.03
N ARG A 15 -1.76 -11.57 -12.20
CA ARG A 15 -1.79 -12.45 -13.37
C ARG A 15 -0.89 -13.66 -13.22
N GLY A 16 0.23 -13.50 -12.51
CA GLY A 16 1.23 -14.53 -12.30
C GLY A 16 0.97 -15.43 -11.09
N GLY A 17 -0.05 -15.14 -10.27
CA GLY A 17 -0.36 -15.93 -9.08
C GLY A 17 0.70 -15.82 -7.98
N TYR A 18 1.33 -14.65 -7.84
CA TYR A 18 2.34 -14.38 -6.79
C TYR A 18 2.02 -13.09 -6.03
N ALA A 19 2.72 -12.89 -4.91
CA ALA A 19 2.62 -11.68 -4.08
C ALA A 19 3.85 -10.78 -4.28
N VAL A 20 3.67 -9.47 -4.12
CA VAL A 20 4.80 -8.52 -4.02
C VAL A 20 4.98 -8.15 -2.55
N PRO A 21 6.14 -8.40 -1.94
CA PRO A 21 6.36 -8.01 -0.56
C PRO A 21 6.48 -6.48 -0.44
N ALA A 22 5.83 -5.92 0.57
CA ALA A 22 6.05 -4.55 1.03
C ALA A 22 6.77 -4.57 2.37
N PHE A 23 7.94 -3.94 2.42
CA PHE A 23 8.78 -3.88 3.63
C PHE A 23 8.86 -2.45 4.14
N ASN A 24 8.52 -2.27 5.41
CA ASN A 24 8.76 -1.00 6.09
C ASN A 24 10.25 -0.78 6.32
N ILE A 25 10.72 0.41 5.95
CA ILE A 25 12.08 0.86 6.20
C ILE A 25 12.07 1.92 7.31
N HIS A 26 13.15 1.94 8.08
CA HIS A 26 13.34 2.89 9.18
C HIS A 26 14.65 3.67 9.08
N ASN A 27 15.58 3.21 8.25
CA ASN A 27 16.89 3.82 8.04
C ASN A 27 17.48 3.38 6.69
N LEU A 28 18.71 3.80 6.39
CA LEU A 28 19.40 3.43 5.16
C LEU A 28 19.69 1.92 5.10
N GLU A 29 20.14 1.34 6.21
CA GLU A 29 20.57 -0.06 6.29
C GLU A 29 19.41 -1.02 5.98
N THR A 30 18.22 -0.75 6.50
CA THR A 30 17.00 -1.53 6.21
C THR A 30 16.60 -1.43 4.75
N MET A 31 16.67 -0.22 4.15
CA MET A 31 16.43 -0.05 2.72
C MET A 31 17.46 -0.81 1.88
N GLN A 32 18.74 -0.76 2.26
CA GLN A 32 19.82 -1.43 1.56
C GLN A 32 19.58 -2.94 1.48
N VAL A 33 19.36 -3.58 2.63
CA VAL A 33 19.13 -5.02 2.72
C VAL A 33 17.92 -5.44 1.88
N VAL A 34 16.82 -4.70 1.94
CA VAL A 34 15.60 -5.01 1.18
C VAL A 34 15.85 -4.92 -0.33
N VAL A 35 16.44 -3.82 -0.80
CA VAL A 35 16.67 -3.60 -2.24
C VAL A 35 17.71 -4.57 -2.79
N GLU A 36 18.81 -4.80 -2.06
CA GLU A 36 19.86 -5.74 -2.46
C GLU A 36 19.32 -7.16 -2.59
N THR A 37 18.52 -7.59 -1.62
CA THR A 37 17.89 -8.91 -1.63
C THR A 37 16.93 -9.02 -2.82
N ALA A 38 16.03 -8.05 -2.99
CA ALA A 38 15.08 -8.04 -4.10
C ALA A 38 15.77 -8.05 -5.47
N ALA A 39 16.83 -7.26 -5.63
CA ALA A 39 17.64 -7.23 -6.85
C ALA A 39 18.31 -8.57 -7.13
N SER A 40 18.94 -9.19 -6.13
CA SER A 40 19.61 -10.51 -6.29
C SER A 40 18.62 -11.61 -6.71
N MET A 41 17.38 -11.54 -6.21
CA MET A 41 16.32 -12.48 -6.52
C MET A 41 15.56 -12.13 -7.80
N HIS A 42 15.85 -10.99 -8.44
CA HIS A 42 15.09 -10.44 -9.56
C HIS A 42 13.57 -10.33 -9.25
N ALA A 43 13.23 -10.08 -7.99
CA ALA A 43 11.86 -10.07 -7.49
C ALA A 43 11.36 -8.64 -7.33
N PRO A 44 10.10 -8.33 -7.70
CA PRO A 44 9.53 -7.01 -7.44
C PRO A 44 9.41 -6.76 -5.92
N VAL A 45 9.59 -5.52 -5.50
CA VAL A 45 9.49 -5.13 -4.08
C VAL A 45 8.87 -3.74 -3.93
N ILE A 46 8.14 -3.55 -2.83
CA ILE A 46 7.61 -2.26 -2.40
C ILE A 46 8.38 -1.82 -1.15
N ILE A 47 8.96 -0.63 -1.20
CA ILE A 47 9.59 0.03 -0.06
C ILE A 47 8.52 0.87 0.63
N ALA A 48 8.09 0.49 1.82
CA ALA A 48 7.04 1.16 2.56
C ALA A 48 7.64 2.00 3.70
N GLY A 49 6.92 3.05 4.10
CA GLY A 49 7.30 3.86 5.26
C GLY A 49 6.09 4.53 5.89
N THR A 50 6.02 4.47 7.22
CA THR A 50 4.96 5.10 8.01
C THR A 50 5.15 6.63 8.07
N PRO A 51 4.18 7.41 8.58
CA PRO A 51 4.34 8.85 8.73
C PRO A 51 5.57 9.21 9.57
N GLY A 52 5.90 8.38 10.56
CA GLY A 52 7.11 8.51 11.39
C GLY A 52 8.39 8.39 10.57
N THR A 53 8.49 7.36 9.72
CA THR A 53 9.64 7.18 8.81
C THR A 53 9.83 8.39 7.89
N PHE A 54 8.77 8.86 7.25
CA PHE A 54 8.86 10.01 6.34
C PHE A 54 9.19 11.32 7.05
N THR A 55 8.71 11.50 8.29
CA THR A 55 9.03 12.66 9.11
C THR A 55 10.49 12.64 9.56
N HIS A 56 10.99 11.46 9.96
CA HIS A 56 12.35 11.30 10.44
C HIS A 56 13.40 11.44 9.33
N ALA A 57 13.24 10.69 8.23
CA ALA A 57 14.21 10.65 7.15
C ALA A 57 14.05 11.83 6.17
N GLY A 58 12.83 12.37 6.03
CA GLY A 58 12.47 13.37 5.04
C GLY A 58 12.14 12.77 3.67
N THR A 59 11.02 13.19 3.08
CA THR A 59 10.50 12.68 1.80
C THR A 59 11.50 12.76 0.65
N GLU A 60 12.16 13.91 0.46
CA GLU A 60 13.12 14.11 -0.63
C GLU A 60 14.35 13.21 -0.48
N ASN A 61 14.82 13.01 0.75
CA ASN A 61 15.95 12.13 1.03
C ASN A 61 15.60 10.68 0.70
N LEU A 62 14.42 10.21 1.11
CA LEU A 62 13.95 8.87 0.79
C LEU A 62 13.79 8.67 -0.73
N LEU A 63 13.22 9.65 -1.42
CA LEU A 63 13.08 9.59 -2.88
C LEU A 63 14.43 9.58 -3.59
N ALA A 64 15.40 10.36 -3.11
CA ALA A 64 16.76 10.38 -3.64
C ALA A 64 17.46 9.03 -3.43
N LEU A 65 17.36 8.45 -2.23
CA LEU A 65 17.92 7.14 -1.90
C LEU A 65 17.32 6.04 -2.76
N VAL A 66 15.98 5.92 -2.81
CA VAL A 66 15.29 4.91 -3.63
C VAL A 66 15.65 5.09 -5.11
N SER A 67 15.72 6.32 -5.61
CA SER A 67 16.12 6.59 -6.99
C SER A 67 17.56 6.21 -7.28
N ALA A 68 18.49 6.43 -6.34
CA ALA A 68 19.89 6.06 -6.47
C ALA A 68 20.06 4.53 -6.47
N MET A 69 19.40 3.84 -5.54
CA MET A 69 19.43 2.39 -5.43
C MET A 69 18.79 1.69 -6.64
N ALA A 70 17.63 2.17 -7.10
CA ALA A 70 16.98 1.64 -8.30
C ALA A 70 17.87 1.73 -9.54
N LYS A 71 18.66 2.81 -9.66
CA LYS A 71 19.67 2.97 -10.73
C LYS A 71 20.84 2.01 -10.54
N GLN A 72 21.42 1.96 -9.34
CA GLN A 72 22.58 1.13 -9.02
C GLN A 72 22.32 -0.35 -9.32
N TYR A 73 21.14 -0.85 -8.96
CA TYR A 73 20.77 -2.25 -9.14
C TYR A 73 20.01 -2.54 -10.44
N HIS A 74 19.79 -1.52 -11.30
CA HIS A 74 18.95 -1.61 -12.49
C HIS A 74 17.59 -2.26 -12.22
N HIS A 75 17.02 -1.97 -11.05
CA HIS A 75 15.82 -2.63 -10.53
C HIS A 75 14.75 -1.58 -10.22
N PRO A 76 13.57 -1.60 -10.86
CA PRO A 76 12.51 -0.63 -10.58
C PRO A 76 11.99 -0.79 -9.14
N LEU A 77 11.92 0.32 -8.41
CA LEU A 77 11.44 0.35 -7.03
C LEU A 77 10.17 1.19 -6.92
N ALA A 78 9.23 0.73 -6.10
CA ALA A 78 8.12 1.56 -5.63
C ALA A 78 8.39 2.00 -4.19
N ILE A 79 8.14 3.27 -3.91
CA ILE A 79 8.04 3.78 -2.54
C ILE A 79 6.57 4.01 -2.20
N HIS A 80 6.13 3.52 -1.04
CA HIS A 80 4.75 3.51 -0.59
C HIS A 80 4.58 4.26 0.74
N LEU A 81 3.56 5.11 0.81
CA LEU A 81 3.15 5.75 2.06
C LEU A 81 2.27 4.79 2.85
N ASP A 82 2.77 4.28 3.97
CA ASP A 82 2.06 3.32 4.81
C ASP A 82 1.25 4.06 5.90
N HIS A 83 -0.02 3.71 6.11
CA HIS A 83 -0.91 4.29 7.14
C HIS A 83 -0.93 5.83 7.23
N HIS A 84 -0.95 6.53 6.10
CA HIS A 84 -1.07 8.00 6.12
C HIS A 84 -2.54 8.41 6.27
N THR A 85 -2.84 9.33 7.19
CA THR A 85 -4.23 9.71 7.54
C THR A 85 -4.65 11.09 7.01
N LYS A 86 -3.68 11.97 6.72
CA LYS A 86 -3.93 13.38 6.35
C LYS A 86 -3.78 13.60 4.86
N PHE A 87 -4.81 14.19 4.23
CA PHE A 87 -4.79 14.51 2.80
C PHE A 87 -3.62 15.42 2.41
N ASP A 88 -3.39 16.50 3.16
CA ASP A 88 -2.33 17.47 2.83
C ASP A 88 -0.93 16.85 2.85
N ASP A 89 -0.70 15.91 3.77
CA ASP A 89 0.55 15.18 3.91
C ASP A 89 0.79 14.25 2.70
N ILE A 90 -0.24 13.47 2.32
CA ILE A 90 -0.22 12.64 1.12
C ILE A 90 0.00 13.53 -0.13
N ALA A 91 -0.73 14.64 -0.23
CA ALA A 91 -0.68 15.53 -1.38
C ALA A 91 0.71 16.17 -1.55
N GLN A 92 1.36 16.55 -0.45
CA GLN A 92 2.73 17.05 -0.46
C GLN A 92 3.70 15.96 -0.98
N LYS A 93 3.63 14.76 -0.42
CA LYS A 93 4.53 13.64 -0.77
C LYS A 93 4.36 13.15 -2.21
N VAL A 94 3.13 13.15 -2.72
CA VAL A 94 2.83 12.87 -4.13
C VAL A 94 3.46 13.92 -5.04
N ARG A 95 3.34 15.20 -4.71
CA ARG A 95 3.98 16.29 -5.49
C ARG A 95 5.51 16.18 -5.49
N SER A 96 6.10 15.72 -4.39
CA SER A 96 7.54 15.42 -4.30
C SER A 96 7.98 14.26 -5.20
N GLY A 97 7.07 13.35 -5.54
CA GLY A 97 7.34 12.27 -6.50
C GLY A 97 7.00 10.86 -6.04
N VAL A 98 6.38 10.69 -4.88
CA VAL A 98 5.88 9.39 -4.42
C VAL A 98 4.76 8.89 -5.36
N ARG A 99 4.79 7.60 -5.73
CA ARG A 99 3.89 6.99 -6.73
C ARG A 99 3.00 5.87 -6.19
N SER A 100 3.00 5.64 -4.88
CA SER A 100 2.13 4.69 -4.20
C SER A 100 1.78 5.22 -2.81
N VAL A 101 0.49 5.23 -2.45
CA VAL A 101 0.04 5.79 -1.18
C VAL A 101 -1.06 4.93 -0.57
N MET A 102 -1.08 4.81 0.76
CA MET A 102 -2.23 4.32 1.53
C MET A 102 -2.87 5.49 2.26
N ILE A 103 -4.20 5.62 2.13
CA ILE A 103 -5.00 6.48 2.98
C ILE A 103 -5.71 5.61 4.03
N ASP A 104 -5.30 5.80 5.28
CA ASP A 104 -5.98 5.19 6.42
C ASP A 104 -7.05 6.15 6.97
N ALA A 105 -8.30 5.81 6.63
CA ALA A 105 -9.50 6.44 7.15
C ALA A 105 -10.39 5.42 7.88
N SER A 106 -9.82 4.31 8.34
CA SER A 106 -10.51 3.20 9.03
C SER A 106 -11.28 3.66 10.27
N HIS A 107 -10.72 4.61 11.01
CA HIS A 107 -11.30 5.23 12.20
C HIS A 107 -12.57 6.06 11.93
N LEU A 108 -12.85 6.42 10.67
CA LEU A 108 -14.03 7.19 10.30
C LEU A 108 -15.25 6.29 10.07
N PRO A 109 -16.48 6.78 10.32
CA PRO A 109 -17.69 6.10 9.89
C PRO A 109 -17.62 5.74 8.40
N TYR A 110 -18.12 4.56 8.03
CA TYR A 110 -17.98 3.99 6.69
C TYR A 110 -18.23 4.97 5.52
N ALA A 111 -19.32 5.75 5.57
CA ALA A 111 -19.63 6.74 4.53
C ALA A 111 -18.59 7.87 4.43
N GLN A 112 -18.02 8.29 5.56
CA GLN A 112 -16.95 9.29 5.62
C GLN A 112 -15.61 8.71 5.15
N ASN A 113 -15.31 7.45 5.50
CA ASN A 113 -14.15 6.73 4.98
C ASN A 113 -14.19 6.70 3.43
N ILE A 114 -15.31 6.25 2.84
CA ILE A 114 -15.48 6.24 1.37
C ILE A 114 -15.29 7.63 0.76
N SER A 115 -15.84 8.68 1.39
CA SER A 115 -15.67 10.05 0.91
C SER A 115 -14.21 10.50 0.94
N ARG A 116 -13.48 10.19 2.01
CA ARG A 116 -12.06 10.56 2.17
C ARG A 116 -11.16 9.78 1.21
N VAL A 117 -11.40 8.48 1.05
CA VAL A 117 -10.69 7.65 0.07
C VAL A 117 -10.90 8.20 -1.33
N LYS A 118 -12.15 8.55 -1.69
CA LYS A 118 -12.46 9.12 -3.00
C LYS A 118 -11.69 10.42 -3.26
N GLU A 119 -11.64 11.31 -2.27
CA GLU A 119 -10.89 12.57 -2.36
C GLU A 119 -9.41 12.34 -2.64
N VAL A 120 -8.77 11.41 -1.94
CA VAL A 120 -7.36 11.03 -2.16
C VAL A 120 -7.16 10.40 -3.53
N VAL A 121 -8.04 9.47 -3.94
CA VAL A 121 -8.00 8.81 -5.25
C VAL A 121 -8.09 9.81 -6.40
N ASP A 122 -9.06 10.72 -6.36
CA ASP A 122 -9.26 11.75 -7.38
C ASP A 122 -8.01 12.64 -7.53
N PHE A 123 -7.35 12.98 -6.42
CA PHE A 123 -6.11 13.74 -6.43
C PHE A 123 -4.94 12.92 -7.02
N CYS A 124 -4.70 11.71 -6.49
CA CYS A 124 -3.57 10.85 -6.82
C CYS A 124 -3.58 10.39 -8.29
N HIS A 125 -4.74 10.11 -8.86
CA HIS A 125 -4.86 9.70 -10.27
C HIS A 125 -4.33 10.75 -11.25
N ARG A 126 -4.39 12.04 -10.89
CA ARG A 126 -3.83 13.13 -11.71
C ARG A 126 -2.30 13.08 -11.82
N PHE A 127 -1.64 12.30 -10.96
CA PHE A 127 -0.19 12.14 -10.88
C PHE A 127 0.27 10.70 -11.20
N ASP A 128 -0.61 9.85 -11.73
CA ASP A 128 -0.34 8.42 -11.98
C ASP A 128 0.15 7.67 -10.72
N VAL A 129 -0.48 7.99 -9.59
CA VAL A 129 -0.20 7.41 -8.26
C VAL A 129 -1.22 6.32 -7.97
N SER A 130 -0.75 5.17 -7.49
CA SER A 130 -1.63 4.12 -6.97
C SER A 130 -2.09 4.45 -5.56
N VAL A 131 -3.37 4.21 -5.27
CA VAL A 131 -3.96 4.43 -3.94
C VAL A 131 -4.44 3.10 -3.37
N GLU A 132 -4.01 2.85 -2.15
CA GLU A 132 -4.46 1.80 -1.26
C GLU A 132 -5.38 2.41 -0.19
N ALA A 133 -6.41 1.67 0.21
CA ALA A 133 -7.38 2.12 1.20
C ALA A 133 -7.78 0.97 2.12
N GLU A 134 -7.84 1.27 3.41
CA GLU A 134 -8.33 0.32 4.41
C GLU A 134 -9.84 0.47 4.63
N LEU A 135 -10.55 -0.66 4.57
CA LEU A 135 -11.98 -0.75 4.85
C LEU A 135 -12.21 -1.65 6.06
N GLY A 136 -12.59 -1.04 7.18
CA GLY A 136 -12.68 -1.72 8.48
C GLY A 136 -11.53 -1.31 9.39
N GLN A 137 -11.52 -1.80 10.63
CA GLN A 137 -10.45 -1.56 11.59
C GLN A 137 -9.81 -2.91 11.92
N LEU A 138 -8.56 -3.09 11.51
CA LEU A 138 -7.83 -4.33 11.72
C LEU A 138 -7.24 -4.31 13.14
N GLY A 139 -7.45 -5.40 13.88
CA GLY A 139 -6.94 -5.53 15.24
C GLY A 139 -5.43 -5.70 15.24
N GLY A 140 -4.72 -4.93 16.05
CA GLY A 140 -3.26 -4.98 16.13
C GLY A 140 -2.65 -3.73 16.78
N GLN A 141 -1.32 -3.77 16.91
CA GLN A 141 -0.52 -2.62 17.29
C GLN A 141 0.17 -2.08 16.03
N GLU A 142 -0.18 -0.87 15.63
CA GLU A 142 0.47 -0.15 14.52
C GLU A 142 1.01 1.18 15.04
N ASP A 143 2.34 1.29 15.04
CA ASP A 143 3.13 2.37 15.64
C ASP A 143 2.68 2.73 17.09
N ASP A 144 1.74 3.67 17.24
CA ASP A 144 1.23 4.21 18.52
C ASP A 144 -0.26 3.90 18.78
N VAL A 145 -0.94 3.18 17.89
CA VAL A 145 -2.36 2.84 18.02
C VAL A 145 -2.51 1.40 18.50
N GLN A 146 -2.98 1.23 19.74
CA GLN A 146 -3.45 -0.06 20.23
C GLN A 146 -4.94 -0.19 19.93
N VAL A 147 -5.30 -1.03 18.96
CA VAL A 147 -6.69 -1.44 18.78
C VAL A 147 -6.90 -2.70 19.60
N ASN A 148 -7.80 -2.63 20.58
CA ASN A 148 -8.17 -3.76 21.41
C ASN A 148 -8.84 -4.84 20.53
N GLU A 149 -8.56 -6.12 20.74
CA GLU A 149 -9.13 -7.22 19.94
C GLU A 149 -10.68 -7.23 19.95
N ALA A 150 -11.29 -6.66 21.00
CA ALA A 150 -12.75 -6.50 21.10
C ALA A 150 -13.32 -5.45 20.13
N ASP A 151 -12.51 -4.47 19.70
CA ASP A 151 -12.88 -3.41 18.76
C ASP A 151 -12.41 -3.73 17.32
N ALA A 152 -11.64 -4.81 17.15
CA ALA A 152 -11.20 -5.29 15.85
C ALA A 152 -12.38 -5.85 15.06
N PHE A 153 -12.73 -5.20 13.94
CA PHE A 153 -13.75 -5.71 13.04
C PHE A 153 -13.05 -6.31 11.82
N ILE A 154 -12.90 -7.64 11.80
CA ILE A 154 -12.54 -8.36 10.58
C ILE A 154 -13.57 -7.96 9.52
N PRO A 155 -13.17 -7.36 8.40
CA PRO A 155 -14.14 -6.93 7.42
C PRO A 155 -14.92 -8.15 6.96
N THR A 156 -16.23 -8.14 7.17
CA THR A 156 -17.07 -9.27 6.82
C THR A 156 -16.99 -9.46 5.30
N PRO A 157 -16.71 -10.67 4.78
CA PRO A 157 -16.74 -10.88 3.36
C PRO A 157 -18.21 -10.82 2.93
N LEU A 158 -18.67 -9.65 2.46
CA LEU A 158 -19.83 -9.37 1.59
C LEU A 158 -20.55 -8.07 1.97
N ARG A 159 -20.15 -6.97 1.34
CA ARG A 159 -21.13 -6.04 0.76
C ARG A 159 -20.52 -5.40 -0.48
N ARG A 160 -21.08 -5.71 -1.65
CA ARG A 160 -20.73 -5.10 -2.93
C ARG A 160 -20.99 -3.60 -2.81
N VAL A 161 -19.93 -2.82 -2.62
CA VAL A 161 -20.02 -1.36 -2.55
C VAL A 161 -20.22 -0.87 -3.98
N ASN A 162 -21.41 -0.39 -4.29
CA ASN A 162 -21.66 0.34 -5.53
C ASN A 162 -21.00 1.71 -5.41
N LEU A 163 -19.67 1.78 -5.59
CA LEU A 163 -19.02 3.02 -5.99
C LEU A 163 -19.68 3.46 -7.31
N PRO A 164 -20.08 4.75 -7.46
CA PRO A 164 -20.61 5.23 -8.72
C PRO A 164 -19.62 4.89 -9.84
N ARG A 165 -20.10 4.28 -10.92
CA ARG A 165 -19.28 3.89 -12.08
C ARG A 165 -18.61 5.12 -12.65
N GLN A 166 -17.39 5.40 -12.21
CA GLN A 166 -16.47 6.24 -12.95
C GLN A 166 -15.68 5.31 -13.87
N PRO A 167 -15.48 5.65 -15.16
CA PRO A 167 -14.99 4.72 -16.18
C PRO A 167 -13.59 4.12 -15.93
N GLU A 168 -12.90 4.52 -14.86
CA GLU A 168 -11.57 3.99 -14.48
C GLU A 168 -11.54 3.37 -13.07
N LEU A 169 -12.69 3.33 -12.37
CA LEU A 169 -12.95 2.38 -11.28
C LEU A 169 -13.56 1.13 -11.91
N ILE A 170 -12.75 0.08 -12.10
CA ILE A 170 -13.16 -1.16 -12.79
C ILE A 170 -14.45 -1.71 -12.15
N PRO A 171 -15.58 -1.79 -12.89
CA PRO A 171 -16.83 -2.29 -12.33
C PRO A 171 -16.77 -3.81 -12.11
N TRP A 172 -16.97 -4.22 -10.86
CA TRP A 172 -16.89 -5.59 -10.35
C TRP A 172 -17.98 -6.52 -10.91
N ARG A 173 -17.61 -7.55 -11.68
CA ARG A 173 -18.49 -8.68 -12.06
C ARG A 173 -17.70 -10.01 -12.05
N SER A 174 -17.68 -10.75 -10.93
CA SER A 174 -17.32 -12.18 -10.85
C SER A 174 -17.40 -12.70 -9.39
N PRO A 175 -17.81 -13.96 -9.11
CA PRO A 175 -18.27 -14.44 -7.80
C PRO A 175 -17.18 -14.92 -6.81
N SER A 176 -15.97 -14.39 -6.83
CA SER A 176 -14.93 -14.75 -5.85
C SER A 176 -14.24 -13.50 -5.31
N ALA A 177 -14.49 -13.24 -4.03
CA ALA A 177 -14.23 -12.01 -3.29
C ALA A 177 -12.76 -11.54 -3.29
N ARG A 178 -12.55 -10.22 -3.15
CA ARG A 178 -11.31 -9.64 -2.64
C ARG A 178 -11.60 -8.69 -1.49
N LEU A 179 -10.94 -8.97 -0.39
CA LEU A 179 -10.70 -8.11 0.75
C LEU A 179 -9.18 -8.06 0.88
N MET A 180 -8.60 -6.87 0.98
CA MET A 180 -7.23 -6.75 1.46
C MET A 180 -7.33 -6.79 2.98
N VAL A 181 -6.92 -7.91 3.57
CA VAL A 181 -6.88 -8.11 5.02
C VAL A 181 -5.42 -7.87 5.44
N CYS A 182 -5.13 -6.74 6.08
CA CYS A 182 -3.98 -6.68 6.98
C CYS A 182 -4.24 -7.72 8.09
N MET A 183 -3.35 -8.70 8.22
CA MET A 183 -3.42 -9.64 9.35
C MET A 183 -2.61 -9.08 10.53
N PRO A 184 -2.97 -9.42 11.78
CA PRO A 184 -2.38 -8.79 12.95
C PRO A 184 -0.89 -9.06 13.06
N ALA A 185 -0.15 -8.02 13.43
CA ALA A 185 1.13 -8.02 14.13
C ALA A 185 2.21 -9.04 13.70
N HIS A 186 3.31 -8.50 13.15
CA HIS A 186 4.56 -9.20 12.87
C HIS A 186 4.52 -10.27 11.77
N ARG A 187 4.33 -9.88 10.50
CA ARG A 187 4.93 -10.52 9.29
C ARG A 187 4.40 -9.81 8.03
N CYS A 188 5.27 -9.67 7.03
CA CYS A 188 5.03 -9.21 5.66
C CYS A 188 3.57 -8.93 5.24
N LEU A 189 3.36 -7.80 4.56
CA LEU A 189 2.24 -7.65 3.63
C LEU A 189 2.38 -8.71 2.52
N ILE A 190 1.58 -9.78 2.60
CA ILE A 190 1.49 -10.81 1.56
C ILE A 190 0.15 -10.62 0.81
N PHE A 191 0.22 -10.22 -0.46
CA PHE A 191 -0.91 -10.26 -1.38
C PHE A 191 -1.25 -11.72 -1.73
N LEU A 192 -2.03 -12.40 -0.90
CA LEU A 192 -2.42 -13.79 -1.12
C LEU A 192 -3.69 -13.92 -1.98
N ASP A 193 -3.61 -14.72 -3.03
CA ASP A 193 -4.78 -15.36 -3.64
C ASP A 193 -5.29 -16.45 -2.68
N TRP A 194 -6.56 -16.38 -2.27
CA TRP A 194 -7.20 -17.34 -1.36
C TRP A 194 -7.30 -18.77 -1.93
N ARG A 195 -6.99 -18.99 -3.22
CA ARG A 195 -7.11 -20.32 -3.85
C ARG A 195 -6.09 -21.36 -3.37
N THR A 196 -5.05 -21.00 -2.62
CA THR A 196 -4.00 -21.96 -2.19
C THR A 196 -4.22 -22.63 -0.83
N PHE A 197 -5.32 -22.36 -0.11
CA PHE A 197 -5.63 -23.05 1.16
C PHE A 197 -6.73 -24.12 1.07
N ALA A 198 -7.29 -24.36 -0.12
CA ALA A 198 -8.28 -25.40 -0.35
C ALA A 198 -7.72 -26.55 -1.20
N SER A 199 -6.61 -27.14 -0.75
CA SER A 199 -6.16 -28.47 -1.17
C SER A 199 -5.26 -29.05 -0.09
N GLY A 200 -5.90 -29.54 0.96
CA GLY A 200 -5.33 -30.18 2.16
C GLY A 200 -6.45 -30.45 3.15
#